data_AF-A0A2V8BPJ6-F1
#
_entry.id   AF-A0A2V8BPJ6-F1
#
_cell.length_a   1.000
_cell.length_b   1.000
_cell.length_c   1.000
_cell.angle_alpha   90.00
_cell.angle_beta   90.00
_cell.angle_gamma   90.00
#
_symmetry.space_group_name_H-M   'P 1'
#
loop_
_entity.id
_entity.type
_entity.pdbx_description
1 polymer ?
#
loop_
_entity_poly.entity_id
_entity_poly.type
_entity_poly.pdbx_seq_one_letter_code
_entity_poly.pdbx_strand_id
1 'polypeptide(L)'
;MLLALTLAATINAKPAESAENVRLQPAQPPTRPAPTAPAPAGPAAPGAAAAPQVAPTEANLGVPIFPGAQFIASYDAGRGQRYYIFGSAASFVELVAWYRTVLKQKGELVYDVPATHEFDVGKFHEETMAFPPGVTIKDFQSDISQGYPNPKPGGQPARFPTLIQVVPVMDR
;
A
#
# COMPACT_ATOMS: atom_id res chain seq x y z
N MET A 1 18.85 -47.62 -37.98
CA MET A 1 18.21 -48.39 -36.89
C MET A 1 18.14 -47.45 -35.69
N LEU A 2 16.99 -47.21 -35.05
CA LEU A 2 16.29 -48.11 -34.09
C LEU A 2 17.23 -48.54 -32.93
N LEU A 3 16.85 -48.50 -31.64
CA LEU A 3 15.52 -48.43 -31.00
C LEU A 3 15.65 -47.83 -29.57
N ALA A 4 14.54 -47.47 -28.91
CA ALA A 4 14.48 -47.13 -27.48
C ALA A 4 14.35 -48.38 -26.58
N LEU A 5 14.61 -48.28 -25.26
CA LEU A 5 13.74 -48.89 -24.24
C LEU A 5 13.98 -48.39 -22.79
N THR A 6 12.89 -48.38 -22.02
CA THR A 6 12.77 -48.16 -20.57
C THR A 6 12.91 -49.49 -19.80
N LEU A 7 13.21 -49.47 -18.48
CA LEU A 7 12.54 -50.39 -17.55
C LEU A 7 12.52 -49.89 -16.08
N ALA A 8 11.52 -50.34 -15.33
CA ALA A 8 11.31 -50.10 -13.90
C ALA A 8 11.43 -51.41 -13.09
N ALA A 9 11.34 -51.34 -11.76
CA ALA A 9 11.34 -52.51 -10.87
C ALA A 9 10.18 -52.48 -9.84
N THR A 10 9.58 -53.67 -9.63
CA THR A 10 8.53 -54.08 -8.67
C THR A 10 9.18 -55.00 -7.59
N ILE A 11 8.66 -55.36 -6.40
CA ILE A 11 7.73 -56.46 -5.95
C ILE A 11 7.45 -56.25 -4.42
N ASN A 12 6.21 -56.19 -3.86
CA ASN A 12 5.31 -57.24 -3.25
C ASN A 12 5.93 -58.12 -2.11
N ALA A 13 5.28 -58.58 -1.01
CA ALA A 13 3.84 -58.75 -0.63
C ALA A 13 3.54 -58.76 0.93
N LYS A 14 2.52 -59.52 1.39
CA LYS A 14 1.98 -59.78 2.78
C LYS A 14 1.64 -61.31 2.92
N PRO A 15 1.47 -62.00 4.11
CA PRO A 15 0.21 -61.96 4.93
C PRO A 15 0.18 -62.50 6.42
N ALA A 16 -0.99 -62.32 7.08
CA ALA A 16 -1.78 -63.15 8.06
C ALA A 16 -1.25 -63.81 9.39
N GLU A 17 -1.84 -63.35 10.52
CA GLU A 17 -2.72 -64.04 11.53
C GLU A 17 -2.32 -65.31 12.34
N SER A 18 -2.40 -65.26 13.70
CA SER A 18 -3.06 -66.27 14.60
C SER A 18 -2.90 -66.03 16.14
N ALA A 19 -3.96 -66.37 16.90
CA ALA A 19 -4.01 -66.85 18.31
C ALA A 19 -3.68 -65.95 19.55
N GLU A 20 -4.71 -65.21 20.00
CA GLU A 20 -5.33 -65.25 21.36
C GLU A 20 -4.49 -65.49 22.65
N ASN A 21 -4.51 -64.52 23.58
CA ASN A 21 -4.39 -64.79 25.03
C ASN A 21 -5.17 -63.79 25.92
N VAL A 22 -5.64 -64.30 27.06
CA VAL A 22 -6.70 -63.84 27.97
C VAL A 22 -6.56 -62.42 28.57
N ARG A 23 -7.59 -61.59 28.34
CA ARG A 23 -8.30 -60.67 29.27
C ARG A 23 -7.58 -60.16 30.54
N LEU A 24 -7.36 -58.84 30.60
CA LEU A 24 -7.64 -58.00 31.79
C LEU A 24 -8.25 -56.65 31.35
N GLN A 25 -9.13 -56.09 32.18
CA GLN A 25 -9.96 -54.91 31.83
C GLN A 25 -9.27 -53.60 32.26
N PRO A 26 -9.11 -52.59 31.39
CA PRO A 26 -8.47 -51.32 31.78
C PRO A 26 -9.42 -50.41 32.56
N ALA A 27 -8.95 -49.84 33.67
CA ALA A 27 -9.59 -48.68 34.29
C ALA A 27 -9.26 -47.42 33.47
N GLN A 28 -10.27 -46.64 33.10
CA GLN A 28 -10.09 -45.42 32.30
C GLN A 28 -9.68 -44.22 33.17
N PRO A 29 -8.58 -43.50 32.87
CA PRO A 29 -8.33 -42.17 33.42
C PRO A 29 -9.26 -41.12 32.77
N PRO A 30 -9.62 -40.04 33.49
CA PRO A 30 -10.53 -39.02 32.96
C PRO A 30 -9.92 -38.23 31.79
N THR A 31 -10.75 -37.95 30.78
CA THR A 31 -10.36 -37.21 29.58
C THR A 31 -10.09 -35.73 29.89
N ARG A 32 -8.85 -35.28 29.66
CA ARG A 32 -8.51 -33.85 29.58
C ARG A 32 -9.04 -33.30 28.24
N PRO A 33 -9.75 -32.16 28.20
CA PRO A 33 -10.14 -31.55 26.94
C PRO A 33 -8.90 -31.15 26.12
N ALA A 34 -8.94 -31.43 24.82
CA ALA A 34 -7.86 -31.09 23.90
C ALA A 34 -7.80 -29.57 23.69
N PRO A 35 -6.60 -28.97 23.55
CA PRO A 35 -6.48 -27.57 23.15
C PRO A 35 -6.99 -27.39 21.72
N THR A 36 -7.91 -26.45 21.52
CA THR A 36 -8.44 -26.11 20.19
C THR A 36 -7.32 -25.51 19.34
N ALA A 37 -7.01 -26.12 18.20
CA ALA A 37 -6.10 -25.53 17.23
C ALA A 37 -6.70 -24.23 16.67
N PRO A 38 -5.90 -23.18 16.43
CA PRO A 38 -6.38 -22.00 15.71
C PRO A 38 -6.81 -22.43 14.30
N ALA A 39 -8.01 -22.02 13.87
CA ALA A 39 -8.41 -22.18 12.49
C ALA A 39 -7.44 -21.41 11.57
N PRO A 40 -7.08 -21.94 10.39
CA PRO A 40 -6.27 -21.19 9.44
C PRO A 40 -6.99 -19.89 9.07
N ALA A 41 -6.27 -18.78 9.12
CA ALA A 41 -6.80 -17.50 8.67
C ALA A 41 -7.22 -17.63 7.19
N GLY A 42 -8.51 -17.48 6.92
CA GLY A 42 -9.00 -17.37 5.55
C GLY A 42 -8.32 -16.17 4.85
N PRO A 43 -8.22 -16.19 3.51
CA PRO A 43 -7.67 -15.04 2.79
C PRO A 43 -8.43 -13.78 3.20
N ALA A 44 -7.68 -12.74 3.58
CA ALA A 44 -8.27 -11.46 3.95
C ALA A 44 -9.20 -11.00 2.83
N ALA A 45 -10.45 -10.72 3.18
CA ALA A 45 -11.41 -10.18 2.21
C ALA A 45 -10.80 -8.92 1.58
N PRO A 46 -10.93 -8.72 0.25
CA PRO A 46 -10.52 -7.48 -0.38
C PRO A 46 -11.12 -6.31 0.40
N GLY A 47 -10.27 -5.39 0.87
CA GLY A 47 -10.70 -4.28 1.70
C GLY A 47 -11.89 -3.58 1.04
N ALA A 48 -12.98 -3.42 1.80
CA ALA A 48 -14.22 -2.86 1.27
C ALA A 48 -13.92 -1.57 0.51
N ALA A 49 -14.38 -1.48 -0.74
CA ALA A 49 -14.14 -0.32 -1.59
C ALA A 49 -14.58 0.94 -0.83
N ALA A 50 -13.61 1.81 -0.52
CA ALA A 50 -13.88 3.02 0.24
C ALA A 50 -14.95 3.85 -0.48
N ALA A 51 -15.88 4.42 0.28
CA ALA A 51 -16.88 5.30 -0.28
C ALA A 51 -16.21 6.43 -1.08
N PRO A 52 -16.81 6.95 -2.17
CA PRO A 52 -16.19 7.96 -3.01
C PRO A 52 -15.77 9.19 -2.20
N GLN A 53 -14.45 9.33 -2.00
CA GLN A 53 -13.89 10.44 -1.24
C GLN A 53 -14.00 11.71 -2.08
N VAL A 54 -14.69 12.74 -1.56
CA VAL A 54 -14.80 14.04 -2.23
C VAL A 54 -13.42 14.71 -2.27
N ALA A 55 -13.03 15.22 -3.43
CA ALA A 55 -11.78 15.96 -3.60
C ALA A 55 -11.83 17.26 -2.78
N PRO A 56 -10.80 17.60 -1.99
CA PRO A 56 -10.74 18.87 -1.27
C PRO A 56 -10.54 20.04 -2.24
N THR A 57 -11.01 21.23 -1.86
CA THR A 57 -10.70 22.48 -2.59
C THR A 57 -9.44 23.13 -2.05
N GLU A 58 -8.86 24.07 -2.81
CA GLU A 58 -7.72 24.89 -2.35
C GLU A 58 -8.03 25.60 -1.02
N ALA A 59 -9.27 26.08 -0.85
CA ALA A 59 -9.75 26.69 0.39
C ALA A 59 -9.82 25.70 1.58
N ASN A 60 -9.91 24.39 1.34
CA ASN A 60 -9.81 23.38 2.40
C ASN A 60 -8.36 23.00 2.74
N LEU A 61 -7.41 23.26 1.82
CA LEU A 61 -6.01 22.87 1.98
C LEU A 61 -5.11 24.02 2.45
N GLY A 62 -5.52 25.28 2.22
CA GLY A 62 -4.70 26.46 2.48
C GLY A 62 -3.48 26.61 1.56
N VAL A 63 -3.40 25.80 0.50
CA VAL A 63 -2.36 25.84 -0.53
C VAL A 63 -2.98 25.66 -1.92
N PRO A 64 -2.38 26.25 -2.97
CA PRO A 64 -2.87 26.10 -4.33
C PRO A 64 -2.61 24.68 -4.88
N ILE A 65 -3.55 24.18 -5.67
CA ILE A 65 -3.47 22.87 -6.33
C ILE A 65 -2.98 23.09 -7.77
N PHE A 66 -2.00 22.30 -8.22
CA PHE A 66 -1.51 22.43 -9.59
C PHE A 66 -2.63 22.24 -10.63
N PRO A 67 -2.78 23.13 -11.63
CA PRO A 67 -3.84 23.06 -12.63
C PRO A 67 -3.89 21.70 -13.36
N GLY A 68 -5.05 21.06 -13.37
CA GLY A 68 -5.25 19.76 -14.02
C GLY A 68 -4.77 18.55 -13.19
N ALA A 69 -4.23 18.75 -11.98
CA ALA A 69 -3.98 17.64 -11.07
C ALA A 69 -5.29 16.95 -10.64
N GLN A 70 -5.28 15.62 -10.60
CA GLN A 70 -6.44 14.79 -10.30
C GLN A 70 -6.32 14.22 -8.89
N PHE A 71 -7.36 14.41 -8.07
CA PHE A 71 -7.41 13.81 -6.74
C PHE A 71 -7.44 12.29 -6.82
N ILE A 72 -6.56 11.63 -6.07
CA ILE A 72 -6.39 10.17 -6.01
C ILE A 72 -7.00 9.62 -4.72
N ALA A 73 -6.55 10.11 -3.57
CA ALA A 73 -6.93 9.59 -2.26
C ALA A 73 -6.61 10.57 -1.13
N SER A 74 -7.16 10.33 0.05
CA SER A 74 -6.71 10.96 1.31
C SER A 74 -6.47 9.90 2.37
N TYR A 75 -5.49 10.13 3.22
CA TYR A 75 -5.09 9.21 4.28
C TYR A 75 -5.06 9.92 5.63
N ASP A 76 -5.29 9.16 6.69
CA ASP A 76 -5.05 9.66 8.04
C ASP A 76 -3.54 9.63 8.32
N ALA A 77 -3.02 10.75 8.83
CA ALA A 77 -1.60 10.92 9.14
C ALA A 77 -1.29 10.59 10.62
N GLY A 78 -2.32 10.33 11.42
CA GLY A 78 -2.24 10.34 12.88
C GLY A 78 -2.58 11.71 13.48
N ARG A 79 -2.92 11.72 14.76
CA ARG A 79 -3.28 12.93 15.55
C ARG A 79 -4.43 13.77 14.96
N GLY A 80 -5.29 13.17 14.14
CA GLY A 80 -6.39 13.86 13.45
C GLY A 80 -5.96 14.71 12.25
N GLN A 81 -4.67 14.71 11.91
CA GLN A 81 -4.17 15.30 10.68
C GLN A 81 -4.40 14.34 9.51
N ARG A 82 -4.66 14.88 8.31
CA ARG A 82 -4.80 14.11 7.07
C ARG A 82 -3.87 14.66 6.00
N TYR A 83 -3.47 13.80 5.07
CA TYR A 83 -2.83 14.22 3.84
C TYR A 83 -3.60 13.75 2.61
N TYR A 84 -3.44 14.49 1.51
CA TYR A 84 -4.19 14.33 0.28
C TYR A 84 -3.23 14.10 -0.87
N ILE A 85 -3.52 13.13 -1.73
CA ILE A 85 -2.69 12.75 -2.87
C ILE A 85 -3.39 13.16 -4.15
N PHE A 86 -2.65 13.82 -5.04
CA PHE A 86 -3.06 14.19 -6.39
C PHE A 86 -2.05 13.65 -7.39
N GLY A 87 -2.52 13.15 -8.53
CA GLY A 87 -1.69 12.80 -9.67
C GLY A 87 -1.64 13.93 -10.68
N SER A 88 -0.47 14.20 -11.26
CA SER A 88 -0.33 15.17 -12.35
C SER A 88 0.28 14.53 -13.60
N ALA A 89 -0.08 15.07 -14.76
CA ALA A 89 0.56 14.75 -16.04
C ALA A 89 1.84 15.59 -16.29
N ALA A 90 2.06 16.62 -15.46
CA ALA A 90 3.22 17.50 -15.53
C ALA A 90 4.50 16.81 -15.04
N SER A 91 5.65 17.30 -15.53
CA SER A 91 6.96 16.80 -15.10
C SER A 91 7.32 17.25 -13.68
N PHE A 92 8.25 16.54 -13.03
CA PHE A 92 8.73 16.90 -11.69
C PHE A 92 9.32 18.31 -11.66
N VAL A 93 10.16 18.65 -12.65
CA VAL A 93 10.81 19.97 -12.77
C VAL A 93 9.79 21.10 -12.95
N GLU A 94 8.76 20.87 -13.77
CA GLU A 94 7.66 21.82 -13.99
C GLU A 94 6.86 22.08 -12.71
N LEU A 95 6.47 21.02 -11.99
CA LEU A 95 5.76 21.14 -10.72
C LEU A 95 6.58 21.88 -9.66
N VAL A 96 7.88 21.56 -9.53
CA VAL A 96 8.79 22.25 -8.61
C VAL A 96 8.92 23.74 -8.99
N ALA A 97 9.06 24.07 -10.28
CA ALA A 97 9.13 25.45 -10.75
C ALA A 97 7.83 26.22 -10.50
N TRP A 98 6.68 25.58 -10.69
CA TRP A 98 5.37 26.17 -10.42
C TRP A 98 5.16 26.43 -8.92
N TYR A 99 5.35 25.42 -8.07
CA TYR A 99 5.21 25.55 -6.62
C TYR A 99 6.17 26.59 -6.04
N ARG A 100 7.43 26.66 -6.54
CA ARG A 100 8.36 27.74 -6.19
C ARG A 100 7.81 29.13 -6.46
N THR A 101 7.12 29.29 -7.59
CA THR A 101 6.58 30.58 -8.03
C THR A 101 5.35 30.98 -7.22
N VAL A 102 4.39 30.08 -7.03
CA VAL A 102 3.12 30.41 -6.34
C VAL A 102 3.27 30.48 -4.81
N LEU A 103 4.09 29.62 -4.20
CA LEU A 103 4.38 29.64 -2.76
C LEU A 103 5.48 30.66 -2.39
N LYS A 104 6.18 31.24 -3.39
CA LYS A 104 7.28 32.21 -3.23
C LYS A 104 8.45 31.71 -2.38
N GLN A 105 8.69 30.39 -2.38
CA GLN A 105 9.74 29.75 -1.57
C GLN A 105 10.46 28.67 -2.39
N LYS A 106 11.74 28.41 -2.09
CA LYS A 106 12.57 27.49 -2.89
C LYS A 106 12.23 26.00 -2.68
N GLY A 107 11.71 25.66 -1.51
CA GLY A 107 11.62 24.28 -1.03
C GLY A 107 12.99 23.59 -0.95
N GLU A 108 12.98 22.31 -0.63
CA GLU A 108 14.17 21.46 -0.52
C GLU A 108 14.02 20.18 -1.34
N LEU A 109 15.10 19.73 -2.00
CA LEU A 109 15.16 18.42 -2.62
C LEU A 109 15.65 17.43 -1.56
N VAL A 110 14.75 16.59 -1.03
CA VAL A 110 15.05 15.70 0.11
C VAL A 110 15.52 14.30 -0.34
N TYR A 111 15.24 13.92 -1.59
CA TYR A 111 15.77 12.70 -2.22
C TYR A 111 16.04 12.95 -3.71
N ASP A 112 17.15 12.43 -4.23
CA ASP A 112 17.48 12.50 -5.67
C ASP A 112 16.78 11.40 -6.49
N VAL A 113 16.66 10.19 -5.93
CA VAL A 113 16.10 9.01 -6.63
C VAL A 113 15.24 8.16 -5.67
N PRO A 114 13.90 8.10 -5.87
CA PRO A 114 13.10 8.95 -6.74
C PRO A 114 13.13 10.42 -6.28
N ALA A 115 13.18 11.34 -7.24
CA ALA A 115 13.26 12.77 -6.95
C ALA A 115 12.07 13.21 -6.08
N THR A 116 12.35 13.78 -4.91
CA THR A 116 11.34 14.28 -3.96
C THR A 116 11.67 15.70 -3.54
N HIS A 117 10.75 16.63 -3.78
CA HIS A 117 10.88 18.04 -3.41
C HIS A 117 9.81 18.43 -2.38
N GLU A 118 10.20 19.08 -1.30
CA GLU A 118 9.31 19.44 -0.19
C GLU A 118 9.23 20.96 0.00
N PHE A 119 8.04 21.41 0.39
CA PHE A 119 7.67 22.81 0.58
C PHE A 119 6.84 22.93 1.85
N ASP A 120 7.47 23.27 2.97
CA ASP A 120 6.74 23.61 4.20
C ASP A 120 6.14 25.01 4.06
N VAL A 121 4.83 25.16 4.27
CA VAL A 121 4.07 26.41 3.99
C VAL A 121 3.50 27.05 5.26
N GLY A 122 3.50 26.34 6.40
CA GLY A 122 2.94 26.85 7.65
C GLY A 122 3.76 26.47 8.88
N LYS A 123 3.29 26.89 10.06
CA LYS A 123 3.92 26.53 11.33
C LYS A 123 3.62 25.06 11.65
N PHE A 124 4.66 24.26 11.83
CA PHE A 124 4.51 22.91 12.36
C PHE A 124 4.22 22.95 13.86
N HIS A 125 3.27 22.13 14.30
CA HIS A 125 2.90 21.96 15.70
C HIS A 125 3.30 20.56 16.17
N GLU A 126 4.54 20.41 16.62
CA GLU A 126 5.19 19.12 16.92
C GLU A 126 4.40 18.23 17.89
N GLU A 127 3.68 18.82 18.85
CA GLU A 127 2.81 18.09 19.79
C GLU A 127 1.56 17.50 19.10
N THR A 128 0.91 18.27 18.20
CA THR A 128 -0.44 17.98 17.70
C THR A 128 -0.51 17.53 16.24
N MET A 129 0.55 17.69 15.45
CA MET A 129 0.59 17.34 14.02
C MET A 129 1.60 16.24 13.75
N ALA A 130 1.28 15.31 12.84
CA ALA A 130 2.17 14.24 12.43
C ALA A 130 3.28 14.73 11.47
N PHE A 131 2.95 15.66 10.58
CA PHE A 131 3.83 16.23 9.56
C PHE A 131 3.68 17.77 9.51
N PRO A 132 4.71 18.50 9.03
CA PRO A 132 4.57 19.92 8.72
C PRO A 132 3.49 20.15 7.66
N PRO A 133 2.73 21.26 7.74
CA PRO A 133 1.79 21.66 6.70
C PRO A 133 2.54 22.14 5.46
N GLY A 134 2.25 21.58 4.29
CA GLY A 134 3.08 21.77 3.11
C GLY A 134 2.71 20.91 1.90
N VAL A 135 3.59 20.96 0.90
CA VAL A 135 3.47 20.24 -0.37
C VAL A 135 4.73 19.43 -0.63
N THR A 136 4.57 18.12 -0.83
CA THR A 136 5.63 17.20 -1.26
C THR A 136 5.36 16.74 -2.68
N ILE A 137 6.30 16.98 -3.59
CA ILE A 137 6.26 16.54 -4.98
C ILE A 137 7.16 15.32 -5.12
N LYS A 138 6.68 14.25 -5.75
CA LYS A 138 7.42 13.00 -5.95
C LYS A 138 7.40 12.59 -7.42
N ASP A 139 8.56 12.30 -7.97
CA ASP A 139 8.68 11.64 -9.26
C ASP A 139 8.39 10.13 -9.12
N PHE A 140 7.57 9.60 -10.02
CA PHE A 140 7.21 8.18 -10.11
C PHE A 140 7.60 7.56 -11.46
N GLN A 141 8.23 8.34 -12.34
CA GLN A 141 8.77 7.88 -13.60
C GLN A 141 10.18 7.29 -13.40
N SER A 142 10.46 6.17 -14.07
CA SER A 142 11.76 5.50 -14.08
C SER A 142 11.88 4.60 -15.32
N ASP A 143 13.05 4.00 -15.55
CA ASP A 143 13.28 3.08 -16.67
C ASP A 143 12.29 1.88 -16.70
N ILE A 144 11.71 1.53 -15.55
CA ILE A 144 10.76 0.42 -15.39
C ILE A 144 9.32 0.87 -15.10
N SER A 145 9.07 2.16 -14.94
CA SER A 145 7.76 2.72 -14.54
C SER A 145 7.43 4.00 -15.30
N GLN A 146 6.30 4.00 -16.00
CA GLN A 146 5.76 5.20 -16.66
C GLN A 146 4.91 6.07 -15.71
N GLY A 147 5.18 6.03 -14.40
CA GLY A 147 4.44 6.76 -13.38
C GLY A 147 3.43 5.92 -12.56
N TYR A 148 2.85 6.57 -11.56
CA TYR A 148 1.87 6.00 -10.63
C TYR A 148 0.55 5.66 -11.35
N PRO A 149 -0.03 4.45 -11.21
CA PRO A 149 -1.28 4.07 -11.86
C PRO A 149 -2.45 4.99 -11.50
N ASN A 150 -3.25 5.41 -12.49
CA ASN A 150 -4.49 6.12 -12.21
C ASN A 150 -5.50 5.15 -11.56
N PRO A 151 -6.01 5.44 -10.33
CA PRO A 151 -6.93 4.55 -9.64
C PRO A 151 -8.31 4.46 -10.31
N LYS A 152 -8.65 5.43 -11.18
CA LYS A 152 -9.92 5.42 -11.92
C LYS A 152 -9.81 4.43 -13.09
N PRO A 153 -10.66 3.39 -13.17
CA PRO A 153 -10.66 2.46 -14.30
C PRO A 153 -10.88 3.19 -15.62
N GLY A 154 -10.00 2.98 -16.59
CA GLY A 154 -10.02 3.70 -17.87
C GLY A 154 -9.72 5.22 -17.78
N GLY A 155 -9.24 5.70 -16.62
CA GLY A 155 -8.88 7.10 -16.41
C GLY A 155 -7.75 7.57 -17.31
N GLN A 156 -7.73 8.87 -17.62
CA GLN A 156 -6.69 9.52 -18.42
C GLN A 156 -6.02 10.64 -17.62
N PRO A 157 -4.68 10.72 -17.60
CA PRO A 157 -3.75 9.75 -18.17
C PRO A 157 -3.84 8.41 -17.41
N ALA A 158 -3.46 7.30 -18.06
CA ALA A 158 -3.47 5.97 -17.44
C ALA A 158 -2.47 5.85 -16.27
N ARG A 159 -1.42 6.68 -16.28
CA ARG A 159 -0.41 6.83 -15.22
C ARG A 159 -0.06 8.31 -15.06
N PHE A 160 0.26 8.70 -13.83
CA PHE A 160 0.77 10.03 -13.50
C PHE A 160 2.28 9.95 -13.32
N PRO A 161 3.12 10.61 -14.13
CA PRO A 161 4.57 10.65 -13.93
C PRO A 161 4.93 11.21 -12.55
N THR A 162 4.09 12.09 -11.99
CA THR A 162 4.33 12.77 -10.71
C THR A 162 3.12 12.69 -9.78
N LEU A 163 3.40 12.62 -8.48
CA LEU A 163 2.40 12.83 -7.43
C LEU A 163 2.69 14.10 -6.64
N ILE A 164 1.61 14.74 -6.19
CA ILE A 164 1.60 15.86 -5.26
C ILE A 164 0.91 15.38 -3.98
N GLN A 165 1.64 15.34 -2.88
CA GLN A 165 1.10 15.14 -1.54
C GLN A 165 0.91 16.51 -0.88
N VAL A 166 -0.27 16.75 -0.33
CA VAL A 166 -0.59 17.98 0.41
C VAL A 166 -0.97 17.65 1.84
N VAL A 167 -0.29 18.29 2.79
CA VAL A 167 -0.68 18.36 4.20
C VAL A 167 -1.30 19.74 4.41
N PRO A 168 -2.60 19.85 4.78
CA PRO A 168 -3.29 21.13 4.86
C PRO A 168 -2.63 22.12 5.83
N VAL A 169 -2.59 23.40 5.44
CA VAL A 169 -2.39 24.50 6.38
C VAL A 169 -3.69 24.64 7.18
N MET A 170 -3.68 24.19 8.43
CA MET A 170 -4.82 24.36 9.33
C MET A 170 -4.79 25.76 9.94
N ASP A 171 -5.60 26.66 9.41
CA ASP A 171 -6.01 27.86 10.15
C ASP A 171 -6.75 27.45 11.43
N ARG A 172 -6.53 28.20 12.51
CA ARG A 172 -7.13 27.99 13.85
C ARG A 172 -8.09 29.13 14.18
#